data_AF-A0A7W1FFQ5-F1
#
_entry.id   AF-A0A7W1FFQ5-F1
#
_cell.length_a   1.000
_cell.length_b   1.000
_cell.length_c   1.000
_cell.angle_alpha   90.00
_cell.angle_beta   90.00
_cell.angle_gamma   90.00
#
_symmetry.space_group_name_H-M   'P 1'
#
loop_
_entity.id
_entity.type
_entity.pdbx_description
1 polymer ?
#
loop_
_entity_poly.entity_id
_entity_poly.type
_entity_poly.pdbx_seq_one_letter_code
_entity_poly.pdbx_strand_id
1 'polypeptide(L)'
;MNNKFSRICLIILDSVGIGEMPDSESWGDKGADTLGNILKSRKVNLPNLQNLGLGNIRPLENLPPVENPIGSFGKCTLKSNGKDTTTGHWEIAGIVMERAFPTFPQGFPQR
;
A
#
# COMPACT_ATOMS: atom_id res chain seq x y z
N MET A 1 0.83 29.03 13.23
CA MET A 1 0.55 28.14 12.08
C MET A 1 -0.97 28.09 11.90
N ASN A 2 -1.50 28.50 10.75
CA ASN A 2 -2.91 28.29 10.43
C ASN A 2 -3.06 26.86 9.91
N ASN A 3 -3.48 25.94 10.78
CA ASN A 3 -3.73 24.57 10.36
C ASN A 3 -5.06 24.50 9.60
N LYS A 4 -5.03 24.05 8.34
CA LYS A 4 -6.23 23.87 7.50
C LYS A 4 -7.24 22.90 8.11
N PHE A 5 -6.77 21.94 8.91
CA PHE A 5 -7.59 20.97 9.63
C PHE A 5 -7.23 20.96 11.12
N SER A 6 -8.25 20.85 11.98
CA SER A 6 -8.07 20.77 13.44
C SER A 6 -7.63 19.38 13.91
N ARG A 7 -7.92 18.33 13.13
CA ARG A 7 -7.57 16.93 13.39
C ARG A 7 -7.34 16.20 12.07
N ILE A 8 -6.46 15.21 12.10
CA ILE A 8 -6.22 14.26 10.99
C ILE A 8 -6.39 12.85 11.56
N CYS A 9 -7.16 12.01 10.88
CA CYS A 9 -7.25 10.58 11.17
C CYS A 9 -6.50 9.84 10.08
N LEU A 10 -5.39 9.19 10.45
CA LEU A 10 -4.60 8.36 9.54
C LEU A 10 -4.97 6.90 9.79
N ILE A 11 -5.47 6.22 8.76
CA ILE A 11 -5.85 4.80 8.80
C ILE A 11 -4.92 4.03 7.87
N ILE A 12 -4.22 3.05 8.42
CA ILE A 12 -3.30 2.18 7.67
C ILE A 12 -3.96 0.81 7.57
N LEU A 13 -4.29 0.40 6.35
CA LEU A 13 -4.73 -0.97 6.07
C LEU A 13 -3.49 -1.82 5.82
N ASP A 14 -2.92 -2.37 6.89
CA ASP A 14 -1.62 -3.06 6.83
C ASP A 14 -1.66 -4.19 5.79
N SER A 15 -0.60 -4.30 4.99
CA SER A 15 -0.41 -5.22 3.86
C SER A 15 -1.33 -5.08 2.63
N VAL A 16 -2.28 -4.12 2.60
CA VAL A 16 -3.21 -3.95 1.46
C VAL A 16 -2.54 -3.21 0.29
N GLY A 17 -1.64 -3.90 -0.41
CA GLY A 17 -0.99 -3.41 -1.63
C GLY A 17 -1.94 -3.32 -2.85
N ILE A 18 -1.72 -2.35 -3.73
CA ILE A 18 -2.52 -2.09 -4.94
C ILE A 18 -1.74 -2.39 -6.24
N GLY A 19 -0.95 -3.46 -6.23
CA GLY A 19 -0.09 -3.88 -7.34
C GLY A 19 1.39 -3.74 -7.00
N GLU A 20 2.23 -4.24 -7.90
CA GLU A 20 3.67 -4.32 -7.70
C GLU A 20 4.35 -2.93 -7.76
N MET A 21 5.48 -2.81 -7.06
CA MET A 21 6.36 -1.64 -7.16
C MET A 21 7.29 -1.75 -8.38
N PRO A 22 7.84 -0.63 -8.90
CA PRO A 22 8.77 -0.65 -10.03
C PRO A 22 10.02 -1.52 -9.82
N ASP A 23 10.43 -1.73 -8.57
CA ASP A 23 11.58 -2.54 -8.17
C ASP A 23 11.21 -3.96 -7.70
N SER A 24 9.96 -4.39 -7.90
CA SER A 24 9.43 -5.69 -7.42
C SER A 24 10.29 -6.89 -7.81
N GLU A 25 10.89 -6.87 -9.00
CA GLU A 25 11.77 -7.93 -9.50
C GLU A 25 13.02 -8.11 -8.63
N SER A 26 13.59 -7.02 -8.09
CA SER A 26 14.74 -7.08 -7.18
C SER A 26 14.40 -7.70 -5.81
N TRP A 27 13.11 -7.67 -5.45
CA TRP A 27 12.57 -8.24 -4.23
C TRP A 27 11.96 -9.63 -4.39
N GLY A 28 11.99 -10.18 -5.61
CA GLY A 28 11.35 -11.46 -5.94
C GLY A 28 9.82 -11.41 -5.99
N ASP A 29 9.23 -10.21 -6.03
CA ASP A 29 7.78 -9.98 -5.92
C ASP A 29 7.14 -9.57 -7.27
N LYS A 30 7.79 -9.92 -8.39
CA LYS A 30 7.27 -9.60 -9.73
C LYS A 30 5.86 -10.15 -9.92
N GLY A 31 4.93 -9.29 -10.31
CA GLY A 31 3.51 -9.59 -10.48
C GLY A 31 2.69 -9.61 -9.18
N ALA A 32 3.27 -9.24 -8.03
CA ALA A 32 2.53 -9.17 -6.77
C ALA A 32 1.40 -8.14 -6.85
N ASP A 33 0.17 -8.55 -6.53
CA ASP A 33 -0.99 -7.67 -6.55
C ASP A 33 -2.03 -8.10 -5.51
N THR A 34 -1.84 -7.69 -4.25
CA THR A 34 -2.72 -8.10 -3.14
C THR A 34 -4.19 -7.78 -3.41
N LEU A 35 -4.53 -6.49 -3.55
CA LEU A 35 -5.91 -6.07 -3.74
C LEU A 35 -6.51 -6.62 -5.04
N GLY A 36 -5.76 -6.57 -6.15
CA GLY A 36 -6.27 -7.07 -7.43
C GLY A 36 -6.52 -8.58 -7.42
N ASN A 37 -5.62 -9.38 -6.83
CA ASN A 37 -5.81 -10.82 -6.72
C ASN A 37 -6.98 -11.18 -5.80
N ILE A 38 -7.19 -10.43 -4.71
CA ILE A 38 -8.36 -10.61 -3.84
C ILE A 38 -9.65 -10.35 -4.62
N LEU A 39 -9.74 -9.23 -5.34
CA LEU A 39 -10.93 -8.85 -6.12
C LEU A 39 -11.24 -9.81 -7.28
N LYS A 40 -10.22 -10.46 -7.84
CA LYS A 40 -10.37 -11.55 -8.82
C LYS A 40 -10.87 -12.84 -8.20
N SER A 41 -10.35 -13.17 -7.02
CA SER A 41 -10.64 -14.46 -6.37
C SER A 41 -12.08 -14.59 -5.88
N ARG A 42 -12.72 -13.46 -5.52
CA ARG A 42 -14.07 -13.44 -4.96
C ARG A 42 -14.69 -12.05 -5.06
N LYS A 43 -16.02 -12.01 -4.99
CA LYS A 43 -16.76 -10.76 -4.83
C LYS A 43 -16.43 -10.14 -3.47
N VAL A 44 -15.99 -8.88 -3.49
CA VAL A 44 -15.77 -8.07 -2.28
C VAL A 44 -16.53 -6.76 -2.44
N ASN A 45 -17.43 -6.47 -1.50
CA ASN A 45 -18.22 -5.24 -1.55
C ASN A 45 -17.50 -4.14 -0.76
N LEU A 46 -16.97 -3.13 -1.48
CA LEU A 46 -16.26 -1.99 -0.90
C LEU A 46 -16.92 -0.65 -1.24
N PRO A 47 -18.25 -0.47 -1.05
CA PRO A 47 -18.97 0.70 -1.58
C PRO A 47 -18.42 2.03 -1.05
N ASN A 48 -17.99 2.08 0.22
CA ASN A 48 -17.45 3.30 0.82
C ASN A 48 -16.06 3.65 0.28
N LEU A 49 -15.17 2.67 0.13
CA LEU A 49 -13.83 2.90 -0.43
C LEU A 49 -13.91 3.20 -1.93
N GLN A 50 -14.84 2.57 -2.64
CA GLN A 50 -15.11 2.88 -4.05
C GLN A 50 -15.56 4.34 -4.19
N ASN A 51 -16.49 4.81 -3.36
CA ASN A 51 -16.95 6.20 -3.37
C ASN A 51 -15.84 7.20 -3.01
N LEU A 52 -14.88 6.80 -2.15
CA LEU A 52 -13.67 7.58 -1.86
C LEU A 52 -12.66 7.62 -3.02
N GLY A 53 -12.83 6.79 -4.06
CA GLY A 53 -11.99 6.76 -5.26
C GLY A 53 -11.02 5.58 -5.37
N LEU A 54 -11.19 4.51 -4.57
CA LEU A 54 -10.30 3.32 -4.65
C LEU A 54 -10.24 2.71 -6.06
N GLY A 55 -11.40 2.59 -6.73
CA GLY A 55 -11.49 2.10 -8.12
C GLY A 55 -10.90 3.07 -9.16
N ASN A 56 -10.64 4.32 -8.78
CA ASN A 56 -10.07 5.34 -9.66
C ASN A 56 -8.53 5.33 -9.66
N ILE A 57 -7.88 4.66 -8.70
CA ILE A 57 -6.41 4.61 -8.60
C ILE A 57 -5.80 3.89 -9.81
N ARG A 58 -6.43 2.80 -10.25
CA ARG A 58 -6.10 2.03 -11.47
C ARG A 58 -7.25 1.08 -11.81
N PRO A 59 -7.27 0.47 -13.01
CA PRO A 59 -8.21 -0.59 -13.32
C PRO A 59 -8.12 -1.75 -12.32
N LEU A 60 -9.26 -2.09 -11.72
CA LEU A 60 -9.45 -3.19 -10.78
C LEU A 60 -10.70 -3.97 -11.19
N GLU A 61 -10.59 -5.31 -11.20
CA GLU A 61 -11.74 -6.17 -11.48
C GLU A 61 -12.75 -6.07 -10.33
N ASN A 62 -14.05 -6.13 -10.63
CA ASN A 62 -15.13 -6.07 -9.64
C ASN A 62 -15.16 -4.80 -8.75
N LEU A 63 -14.37 -3.77 -9.08
CA LEU A 63 -14.35 -2.49 -8.37
C LEU A 63 -14.15 -1.31 -9.36
N PRO A 64 -15.18 -0.97 -10.16
CA PRO A 64 -15.05 0.06 -11.19
C PRO A 64 -14.85 1.46 -10.58
N PRO A 65 -14.25 2.39 -11.35
CA PRO A 65 -14.12 3.78 -10.92
C PRO A 65 -15.49 4.46 -10.77
N VAL A 66 -15.53 5.56 -10.01
CA VAL A 66 -16.71 6.44 -9.91
C VAL A 66 -16.43 7.76 -10.62
N GLU A 67 -17.46 8.36 -11.22
CA GLU A 67 -17.33 9.64 -11.94
C GLU A 67 -17.01 10.80 -11.00
N ASN A 68 -17.65 10.83 -9.82
CA ASN A 68 -17.54 11.90 -8.83
C ASN A 68 -17.08 11.36 -7.47
N PRO A 69 -15.79 11.02 -7.30
CA PRO A 69 -15.28 10.54 -6.02
C PRO A 69 -15.34 11.63 -4.95
N ILE A 70 -15.73 11.26 -3.72
CA ILE A 70 -15.85 12.21 -2.60
C ILE A 70 -14.49 12.49 -1.91
N GLY A 71 -13.42 11.84 -2.36
CA GLY A 71 -12.08 11.97 -1.82
C GLY A 71 -11.03 12.15 -2.92
N SER A 72 -9.82 12.55 -2.51
CA SER A 72 -8.64 12.49 -3.37
C SER A 72 -8.04 11.09 -3.32
N PHE A 73 -7.56 10.61 -4.47
CA PHE A 73 -7.04 9.25 -4.62
C PHE A 73 -5.69 9.26 -5.35
N GLY A 74 -4.91 8.20 -5.15
CA GLY A 74 -3.61 8.01 -5.76
C GLY A 74 -2.92 6.78 -5.19
N LYS A 75 -1.68 6.53 -5.63
CA LYS A 75 -0.80 5.51 -5.05
C LYS A 75 0.59 6.11 -4.84
N CYS A 76 1.32 5.57 -3.89
CA CYS A 76 2.70 5.97 -3.58
C CYS A 76 3.63 4.78 -3.79
N THR A 77 4.86 5.07 -4.17
CA THR A 77 5.97 4.11 -4.14
C THR A 77 6.72 4.29 -2.82
N LEU A 78 7.21 3.20 -2.25
CA LEU A 78 8.13 3.28 -1.12
C LEU A 78 9.52 3.72 -1.62
N LYS A 79 10.17 4.61 -0.88
CA LYS A 79 11.54 5.07 -1.17
C LYS A 79 12.59 4.30 -0.39
N SER A 80 12.23 3.85 0.81
CA SER A 80 13.11 3.08 1.69
C SER A 80 13.47 1.74 1.09
N ASN A 81 14.68 1.29 1.37
CA ASN A 81 15.18 -0.02 0.99
C ASN A 81 14.73 -1.08 2.01
N GLY A 82 13.44 -1.45 1.98
CA GLY A 82 12.85 -2.44 2.88
C GLY A 82 11.38 -2.64 2.56
N LYS A 83 10.80 -3.79 2.95
CA LYS A 83 9.36 -4.09 2.73
C LYS A 83 8.64 -4.59 3.98
N ASP A 84 9.28 -4.44 5.15
CA ASP A 84 8.69 -4.79 6.44
C ASP A 84 7.80 -3.68 7.00
N THR A 85 6.95 -4.04 7.96
CA THR A 85 6.00 -3.13 8.61
C THR A 85 6.69 -1.90 9.22
N THR A 86 7.85 -2.07 9.84
CA THR A 86 8.54 -0.96 10.54
C THR A 86 9.04 0.07 9.53
N THR A 87 9.72 -0.39 8.48
CA THR A 87 10.20 0.46 7.39
C THR A 87 9.06 1.29 6.78
N GLY A 88 7.92 0.64 6.45
CA GLY A 88 6.77 1.34 5.87
C GLY A 88 6.16 2.40 6.80
N HIS A 89 5.97 2.06 8.09
CA HIS A 89 5.41 3.01 9.06
C HIS A 89 6.34 4.18 9.35
N TRP A 90 7.66 3.94 9.38
CA TRP A 90 8.66 4.99 9.55
C TRP A 90 8.69 5.95 8.36
N GLU A 91 8.56 5.45 7.13
CA GLU A 91 8.49 6.32 5.96
C GLU A 91 7.23 7.19 5.92
N ILE A 92 6.08 6.65 6.33
CA ILE A 92 4.85 7.43 6.50
C ILE A 92 5.06 8.56 7.53
N ALA A 93 5.86 8.32 8.57
CA ALA A 93 6.24 9.32 9.57
C ALA A 93 7.38 10.25 9.13
N GLY A 94 7.92 10.09 7.91
CA GLY A 94 8.93 10.95 7.31
C GLY A 94 10.38 10.45 7.43
N ILE A 95 10.61 9.20 7.83
CA ILE A 95 11.94 8.60 7.99
C ILE A 95 12.22 7.65 6.83
N VAL A 96 13.26 7.94 6.04
CA VAL A 96 13.70 7.08 4.93
C VAL A 96 14.81 6.15 5.41
N MET A 97 14.65 4.85 5.19
CA MET A 97 15.66 3.84 5.53
C MET A 97 16.49 3.44 4.31
N GLU A 98 17.82 3.49 4.45
CA GLU A 98 18.74 3.05 3.39
C GLU A 98 19.03 1.54 3.43
N ARG A 99 18.76 0.89 4.58
CA ARG A 99 19.05 -0.54 4.80
C ARG A 99 17.82 -1.25 5.35
N ALA A 100 17.51 -2.40 4.76
CA ALA A 100 16.44 -3.27 5.21
C ALA A 100 16.77 -3.93 6.55
N PHE A 101 15.73 -4.24 7.33
CA PHE A 101 15.88 -5.15 8.46
C PHE A 101 16.18 -6.58 7.95
N PRO A 102 17.03 -7.34 8.67
CA PRO A 102 17.31 -8.72 8.29
C PRO A 102 16.07 -9.61 8.53
N THR A 103 15.86 -10.56 7.62
CA THR A 103 14.88 -11.64 7.81
C THR A 103 15.60 -12.95 8.05
N PHE A 104 14.96 -13.86 8.79
CA PHE A 104 15.54 -15.14 9.21
C PHE A 104 14.61 -16.31 8.89
N PRO A 105 14.23 -16.53 7.62
CA PRO A 105 13.32 -17.61 7.25
C PRO A 105 13.83 -19.01 7.61
N GLN A 106 15.14 -19.16 7.78
CA GLN A 106 15.81 -20.41 8.19
C GLN A 106 16.51 -20.29 9.55
N GLY A 107 16.08 -19.35 10.39
CA GLY A 107 16.69 -19.07 11.70
C GLY A 107 17.93 -18.16 11.64
N PHE A 108 18.51 -17.91 12.81
CA PHE A 108 19.67 -17.01 12.96
C PHE A 108 20.98 -17.68 12.53
N PRO A 109 21.95 -16.93 11.97
CA PRO A 109 23.30 -17.43 11.69
C PRO A 109 24.00 -17.97 12.95
N GLN A 110 24.87 -18.97 12.78
CA GLN A 110 25.84 -19.32 13.82
C GLN A 110 26.82 -18.15 14.01
N ARG A 111 27.18 -17.87 15.27
CA ARG A 111 28.00 -16.73 15.66
C ARG A 111 29.42 -16.79 15.11
#